data_AF-A0A8J7HWB3-F1
#
_entry.id   AF-A0A8J7HWB3-F1
#
_cell.length_a   1.000
_cell.length_b   1.000
_cell.length_c   1.000
_cell.angle_alpha   90.00
_cell.angle_beta   90.00
_cell.angle_gamma   90.00
#
_symmetry.space_group_name_H-M   'P 1'
#
loop_
_entity.id
_entity.type
_entity.pdbx_description
1 polymer ?
#
loop_
_entity_poly.entity_id
_entity_poly.type
_entity_poly.pdbx_seq_one_letter_code
_entity_poly.pdbx_strand_id
1 'polypeptide(L)'
;MKVSRQLQSQVFSNQLIAELLIRLGRTKWMEKYNVHDLHCEAWAVGIWVKQAGIISYKDLANFWRETAAAIGEFLPAEKLDFGWLVKSMKSDKRYFVHFSRFTGWFCNCMKFKCWHNRISEEMPQFYKALNSKIFCHHVAAAYQMR
;
A
#
# COMPACT_ATOMS: atom_id res chain seq x y z
N MET A 1 17.55 7.58 7.26
CA MET A 1 16.25 7.22 7.87
C MET A 1 16.15 5.71 7.90
N LYS A 2 15.84 5.10 9.04
CA LYS A 2 15.86 3.64 9.18
C LYS A 2 14.42 3.12 9.22
N VAL A 3 13.96 2.57 8.09
CA VAL A 3 12.69 1.85 8.03
C VAL A 3 12.86 0.49 8.68
N SER A 4 11.98 0.12 9.61
CA SER A 4 12.03 -1.17 10.28
C SER A 4 11.79 -2.34 9.32
N ARG A 5 12.44 -3.48 9.53
CA ARG A 5 12.28 -4.67 8.69
C ARG A 5 10.82 -5.11 8.51
N GLN A 6 10.01 -4.94 9.56
CA GLN A 6 8.58 -5.27 9.51
C GLN A 6 7.78 -4.33 8.60
N LEU A 7 8.09 -3.04 8.58
CA LEU A 7 7.42 -2.12 7.66
C LEU A 7 7.93 -2.32 6.23
N GLN A 8 9.25 -2.55 6.06
CA GLN A 8 9.85 -2.86 4.76
C GLN A 8 9.15 -4.05 4.09
N SER A 9 8.96 -5.15 4.81
CA SER A 9 8.32 -6.37 4.27
C SER A 9 6.84 -6.18 3.88
N GLN A 10 6.19 -5.11 4.36
CA GLN A 10 4.80 -4.80 4.04
C GLN A 10 4.64 -3.77 2.94
N VAL A 11 5.58 -2.82 2.84
CA VAL A 11 5.47 -1.61 2.00
C VAL A 11 6.29 -1.75 0.71
N PHE A 12 7.39 -2.49 0.75
CA PHE A 12 8.25 -2.73 -0.41
C PHE A 12 8.94 -4.10 -0.32
N SER A 13 8.15 -5.17 -0.21
CA SER A 13 8.68 -6.52 -0.39
C SER A 13 9.23 -6.70 -1.81
N ASN A 14 10.17 -7.63 -1.99
CA ASN A 14 10.76 -7.92 -3.30
C ASN A 14 9.70 -8.23 -4.37
N GLN A 15 8.64 -8.96 -4.00
CA GLN A 15 7.53 -9.26 -4.90
C GLN A 15 6.79 -7.99 -5.37
N LEU A 16 6.44 -7.10 -4.43
CA LEU A 16 5.79 -5.83 -4.74
C LEU A 16 6.68 -4.93 -5.61
N ILE A 17 7.98 -4.91 -5.33
CA ILE A 17 8.95 -4.15 -6.10
C ILE A 17 9.10 -4.73 -7.51
N ALA A 18 9.16 -6.05 -7.67
CA ALA A 18 9.21 -6.68 -8.98
C ALA A 18 7.98 -6.36 -9.83
N GLU A 19 6.78 -6.48 -9.26
CA GLU A 19 5.52 -6.12 -9.93
C GLU A 19 5.49 -4.65 -10.34
N LEU A 20 5.95 -3.75 -9.46
CA LEU A 20 6.06 -2.33 -9.76
C LEU A 20 7.08 -2.04 -10.88
N LEU A 21 8.24 -2.70 -10.87
CA LEU A 21 9.23 -2.56 -11.94
C LEU A 21 8.69 -3.02 -13.29
N ILE A 22 7.98 -4.15 -13.32
CA ILE A 22 7.31 -4.65 -14.54
C ILE A 22 6.27 -3.63 -15.02
N ARG A 23 5.42 -3.12 -14.12
CA ARG A 23 4.42 -2.08 -14.45
C ARG A 23 5.05 -0.82 -15.05
N LEU A 24 6.23 -0.44 -14.56
CA LEU A 24 6.99 0.71 -15.07
C LEU A 24 7.78 0.40 -16.36
N GLY A 25 7.66 -0.81 -16.93
CA GLY A 25 8.43 -1.24 -18.11
C GLY A 25 9.92 -1.46 -17.85
N ARG A 26 10.33 -1.57 -16.59
CA ARG A 26 11.73 -1.73 -16.18
C ARG A 26 12.07 -3.20 -15.98
N THR A 27 12.16 -3.96 -17.08
CA THR A 27 12.31 -5.43 -17.05
C THR A 27 13.73 -5.93 -17.28
N LYS A 28 14.69 -5.08 -17.66
CA LYS A 28 16.09 -5.48 -17.98
C LYS A 28 16.78 -6.28 -16.87
N TRP A 29 16.43 -6.05 -15.60
CA TRP A 29 17.00 -6.81 -14.48
C TRP A 29 16.66 -8.30 -14.55
N MET A 30 15.53 -8.67 -15.17
CA MET A 30 15.05 -10.05 -15.29
C MET A 30 15.95 -10.92 -16.19
N GLU A 31 16.85 -10.31 -16.98
CA GLU A 31 17.82 -11.04 -17.81
C GLU A 31 18.89 -11.75 -16.97
N LYS A 32 19.17 -11.25 -15.76
CA LYS A 32 20.27 -11.72 -14.91
C LYS A 32 19.86 -12.05 -13.48
N TYR A 33 18.71 -11.57 -13.02
CA TYR A 33 18.28 -11.65 -11.63
C TYR A 33 16.84 -12.14 -11.55
N ASN A 34 16.53 -12.92 -10.51
CA ASN A 34 15.17 -13.27 -10.15
C ASN A 34 14.63 -12.31 -9.05
N VAL A 35 13.34 -12.42 -8.73
CA VAL A 35 12.67 -11.55 -7.74
C VAL A 35 13.35 -11.59 -6.36
N HIS A 36 13.86 -12.74 -5.95
CA HIS A 36 14.50 -12.91 -4.65
C HIS A 36 15.88 -12.24 -4.59
N ASP A 37 16.51 -11.98 -5.72
CA ASP A 37 17.82 -11.30 -5.82
C ASP A 37 17.71 -9.76 -5.70
N LEU A 38 16.50 -9.21 -5.67
CA LEU A 38 16.30 -7.77 -5.57
C LEU A 38 16.76 -7.25 -4.21
N HIS A 39 17.69 -6.29 -4.24
CA HIS A 39 18.15 -5.59 -3.05
C HIS A 39 17.52 -4.19 -3.01
N CYS A 40 16.65 -3.97 -2.03
CA CYS A 40 15.84 -2.75 -1.91
C CYS A 40 16.21 -1.96 -0.65
N GLU A 41 16.38 -0.65 -0.80
CA GLU A 41 16.66 0.28 0.29
C GLU A 41 15.80 1.54 0.21
N ALA A 42 15.29 2.02 1.34
CA ALA A 42 14.56 3.28 1.38
C ALA A 42 15.53 4.48 1.38
N TRP A 43 15.32 5.39 0.44
CA TRP A 43 16.12 6.59 0.20
C TRP A 43 15.23 7.84 0.27
N ALA A 44 15.84 9.03 0.33
CA ALA A 44 15.09 10.29 0.50
C ALA A 44 14.03 10.54 -0.60
N VAL A 45 14.28 10.07 -1.83
CA VAL A 45 13.41 10.31 -3.00
C VAL A 45 12.58 9.10 -3.43
N GLY A 46 12.80 7.93 -2.81
CA GLY A 46 12.19 6.70 -3.27
C GLY A 46 12.79 5.43 -2.69
N ILE A 47 12.53 4.30 -3.35
CA ILE A 47 13.17 3.02 -3.05
C ILE A 47 14.28 2.80 -4.08
N TRP A 48 15.52 2.72 -3.62
CA TRP A 48 16.64 2.30 -4.46
C TRP A 48 16.62 0.77 -4.60
N VAL A 49 16.60 0.30 -5.83
CA VAL A 49 16.71 -1.12 -6.18
C VAL A 49 18.05 -1.30 -6.88
N LYS A 50 18.98 -2.02 -6.27
CA LYS A 50 20.35 -2.15 -6.79
C LYS A 50 20.39 -2.59 -8.25
N GLN A 51 19.49 -3.48 -8.65
CA GLN A 51 19.40 -4.05 -10.00
C GLN A 51 18.64 -3.17 -11.01
N ALA A 52 17.84 -2.20 -10.56
CA ALA A 52 16.86 -1.52 -11.42
C ALA A 52 16.76 0.01 -11.21
N GLY A 53 17.60 0.59 -10.36
CA GLY A 53 17.62 2.02 -10.07
C GLY A 53 16.55 2.46 -9.07
N ILE A 54 16.23 3.75 -9.08
CA ILE A 54 15.30 4.35 -8.10
C ILE A 54 13.85 4.28 -8.58
N ILE A 55 12.97 3.79 -7.73
CA ILE A 55 11.51 3.89 -7.85
C ILE A 55 11.07 5.08 -7.00
N SER A 56 10.36 6.05 -7.57
CA SER A 56 9.91 7.21 -6.81
C SER A 56 8.81 6.84 -5.81
N TYR A 57 8.72 7.57 -4.69
CA TYR A 57 7.61 7.37 -3.76
C TYR A 57 6.24 7.67 -4.38
N LYS A 58 6.18 8.50 -5.43
CA LYS A 58 4.96 8.76 -6.19
C LYS A 58 4.52 7.51 -6.97
N ASP A 59 5.45 6.83 -7.63
CA ASP A 59 5.16 5.59 -8.36
C ASP A 59 4.69 4.49 -7.40
N LEU A 60 5.38 4.35 -6.27
CA LEU A 60 4.98 3.41 -5.21
C LEU A 60 3.58 3.73 -4.67
N ALA A 61 3.26 5.00 -4.44
CA ALA A 61 1.96 5.43 -3.92
C ALA A 61 0.84 5.19 -4.94
N ASN A 62 1.09 5.43 -6.23
CA ASN A 62 0.16 5.14 -7.31
C ASN A 62 -0.13 3.65 -7.40
N PHE A 63 0.92 2.84 -7.52
CA PHE A 63 0.81 1.40 -7.62
C PHE A 63 0.02 0.80 -6.46
N TRP A 64 0.28 1.28 -5.25
CA TRP A 64 -0.40 0.77 -4.08
C TRP A 64 -1.87 1.20 -4.03
N ARG A 65 -2.22 2.43 -4.42
CA ARG A 65 -3.62 2.84 -4.55
C ARG A 65 -4.36 1.97 -5.57
N GLU A 66 -3.75 1.70 -6.71
CA GLU A 66 -4.33 0.87 -7.77
C GLU A 66 -4.50 -0.58 -7.31
N THR A 67 -3.49 -1.17 -6.66
CA THR A 67 -3.59 -2.53 -6.10
C THR A 67 -4.64 -2.61 -5.00
N ALA A 68 -4.75 -1.58 -4.14
CA ALA A 68 -5.80 -1.53 -3.13
C ALA A 68 -7.20 -1.42 -3.76
N ALA A 69 -7.35 -0.61 -4.82
CA ALA A 69 -8.59 -0.49 -5.58
C ALA A 69 -8.98 -1.80 -6.27
N ALA A 70 -8.06 -2.42 -7.00
CA ALA A 70 -8.30 -3.68 -7.70
C ALA A 70 -8.71 -4.80 -6.73
N ILE A 71 -8.08 -4.91 -5.55
CA ILE A 71 -8.53 -5.88 -4.53
C ILE A 71 -9.88 -5.47 -3.95
N GLY A 72 -10.09 -4.17 -3.73
CA GLY A 72 -11.31 -3.60 -3.17
C GLY A 72 -12.56 -3.85 -4.03
N GLU A 73 -12.42 -3.85 -5.36
CA GLU A 73 -13.53 -4.11 -6.32
C GLU A 73 -14.24 -5.44 -6.07
N PHE A 74 -13.52 -6.43 -5.53
CA PHE A 74 -14.05 -7.76 -5.28
C PHE A 74 -14.56 -7.94 -3.84
N LEU A 75 -14.51 -6.91 -2.99
CA LEU A 75 -14.93 -7.03 -1.60
C LEU A 75 -16.38 -6.57 -1.43
N PRO A 76 -17.27 -7.45 -0.93
CA PRO A 76 -18.62 -7.02 -0.57
C PRO A 76 -18.55 -5.97 0.53
N ALA A 77 -19.24 -4.85 0.31
CA ALA A 77 -19.33 -3.78 1.29
C ALA A 77 -20.79 -3.35 1.47
N GLU A 78 -21.13 -3.06 2.72
CA GLU A 78 -22.47 -2.68 3.16
C GLU A 78 -22.39 -1.30 3.79
N LYS A 79 -23.23 -0.36 3.34
CA LYS A 79 -23.28 1.00 3.89
C LYS A 79 -24.11 1.00 5.17
N LEU A 80 -23.58 1.62 6.21
CA LEU A 80 -24.22 1.88 7.50
C LEU A 80 -24.31 3.39 7.74
N ASP A 81 -25.09 3.81 8.73
CA ASP A 81 -25.28 5.25 9.04
C ASP A 81 -23.97 6.01 9.30
N PHE A 82 -22.99 5.32 9.90
CA PHE A 82 -21.72 5.93 10.33
C PHE A 82 -20.50 5.39 9.58
N GLY A 83 -20.70 4.63 8.49
CA GLY A 83 -19.58 4.06 7.74
C GLY A 83 -19.97 2.89 6.84
N TRP A 84 -19.05 1.94 6.73
CA TRP A 84 -19.18 0.77 5.87
C TRP A 84 -18.66 -0.47 6.59
N LEU A 85 -19.31 -1.59 6.33
CA LEU A 85 -18.89 -2.90 6.78
C LEU A 85 -18.45 -3.71 5.55
N VAL A 86 -17.15 -4.02 5.49
CA VAL A 86 -16.54 -4.71 4.35
C VAL A 86 -16.24 -6.16 4.71
N LYS A 87 -16.77 -7.12 3.94
CA LYS A 87 -16.57 -8.55 4.17
C LYS A 87 -15.29 -9.05 3.51
N SER A 88 -14.55 -9.89 4.23
CA SER A 88 -13.43 -10.65 3.68
C SER A 88 -13.91 -11.70 2.67
N MET A 89 -13.17 -11.87 1.56
CA MET A 89 -13.43 -12.96 0.61
C MET A 89 -12.94 -14.33 1.10
N LYS A 90 -12.01 -14.35 2.07
CA LYS A 90 -11.36 -15.58 2.56
C LYS A 90 -11.91 -16.08 3.90
N SER A 91 -12.78 -15.32 4.54
CA SER A 91 -13.33 -15.65 5.86
C SER A 91 -14.59 -14.84 6.14
N ASP A 92 -15.37 -15.22 7.14
CA ASP A 92 -16.54 -14.44 7.58
C ASP A 92 -16.20 -13.20 8.40
N LYS A 93 -14.92 -12.81 8.44
CA LYS A 93 -14.48 -11.57 9.09
C LYS A 93 -15.05 -10.36 8.35
N ARG A 94 -15.55 -9.40 9.12
CA ARG A 94 -16.00 -8.09 8.64
C ARG A 94 -15.11 -7.00 9.21
N TYR A 95 -14.84 -5.99 8.40
CA TYR A 95 -14.01 -4.85 8.75
C TYR A 95 -14.84 -3.59 8.70
N PHE A 96 -14.79 -2.80 9.77
CA PHE A 96 -15.46 -1.51 9.82
C PHE A 96 -14.56 -0.45 9.23
N VAL A 97 -15.12 0.33 8.32
CA VAL A 97 -14.48 1.46 7.65
C VAL A 97 -15.34 2.69 7.89
N HIS A 98 -14.74 3.83 8.23
CA HIS A 98 -15.46 5.09 8.31
C HIS A 98 -14.59 6.24 7.80
N PHE A 99 -15.24 7.35 7.48
CA PHE A 99 -14.59 8.58 7.05
C PHE A 99 -14.99 9.73 7.98
N SER A 100 -14.00 10.45 8.50
CA SER A 100 -14.18 11.69 9.22
C SER A 100 -13.51 12.83 8.47
N ARG A 101 -14.09 14.03 8.51
CA ARG A 101 -13.48 15.23 7.91
C ARG A 101 -12.14 15.59 8.58
N PHE A 102 -11.98 15.24 9.86
CA PHE A 102 -10.79 15.61 10.65
C PHE A 102 -9.68 14.57 10.57
N THR A 103 -10.03 13.27 10.64
CA THR A 103 -9.06 12.17 10.70
C THR A 103 -8.93 11.39 9.39
N GLY A 104 -9.78 11.69 8.40
CA GLY A 104 -9.78 11.02 7.10
C GLY A 104 -10.39 9.62 7.17
N TRP A 105 -9.89 8.72 6.32
CA TRP A 105 -10.32 7.33 6.28
C TRP A 105 -9.73 6.54 7.43
N PHE A 106 -10.55 5.69 8.05
CA PHE A 106 -10.13 4.76 9.08
C PHE A 106 -10.65 3.37 8.76
N CYS A 107 -9.84 2.35 9.04
CA CYS A 107 -10.25 0.95 8.97
C CYS A 107 -9.72 0.20 10.19
N ASN A 108 -10.53 -0.68 10.75
CA ASN A 108 -10.14 -1.49 11.90
C ASN A 108 -9.19 -2.66 11.56
N CYS A 109 -8.85 -2.89 10.29
CA CYS A 109 -7.98 -3.99 9.90
C CYS A 109 -6.53 -3.77 10.37
N MET A 110 -5.84 -4.87 10.71
CA MET A 110 -4.48 -4.79 11.24
C MET A 110 -3.51 -4.10 10.27
N LYS A 111 -3.66 -4.37 8.97
CA LYS A 111 -2.83 -3.76 7.92
C LYS A 111 -2.93 -2.23 7.94
N PHE A 112 -4.15 -1.69 8.03
CA PHE A 112 -4.38 -0.26 8.14
C PHE A 112 -3.77 0.32 9.43
N LYS A 113 -4.01 -0.31 10.59
CA LYS A 113 -3.47 0.14 11.88
C LYS A 113 -1.93 0.20 11.88
N CYS A 114 -1.28 -0.86 11.39
CA CYS A 114 0.17 -0.91 11.28
C CYS A 114 0.72 0.20 10.40
N TRP A 115 0.07 0.47 9.26
CA TRP A 115 0.51 1.49 8.33
C TRP A 115 0.26 2.90 8.82
N HIS A 116 -0.93 3.15 9.37
CA HIS A 116 -1.32 4.44 9.93
C HIS A 116 -0.37 4.89 11.04
N ASN A 117 0.05 3.97 11.90
CA ASN A 117 0.92 4.30 13.02
C ASN A 117 2.38 4.48 12.63
N ARG A 118 2.81 4.00 11.46
CA ARG A 118 4.25 3.84 11.17
C ARG A 118 4.72 4.53 9.91
N ILE A 119 3.90 4.61 8.86
CA ILE A 119 4.33 5.16 7.58
C ILE A 119 4.60 6.66 7.69
N SER A 120 3.80 7.39 8.47
CA SER A 120 4.01 8.82 8.73
C SER A 120 5.35 9.10 9.42
N GLU A 121 5.80 8.20 10.30
CA GLU A 121 7.03 8.35 11.09
C GLU A 121 8.26 7.77 10.39
N GLU A 122 8.15 6.53 9.90
CA GLU A 122 9.27 5.77 9.33
C GLU A 122 9.48 6.07 7.83
N MET A 123 8.48 6.58 7.11
CA MET A 123 8.55 6.89 5.67
C MET A 123 7.78 8.17 5.30
N PRO A 124 8.08 9.33 5.90
CA PRO A 124 7.29 10.56 5.75
C PRO A 124 7.15 11.04 4.30
N GLN A 125 8.16 10.86 3.45
CA GLN A 125 8.08 11.24 2.03
C GLN A 125 7.11 10.35 1.27
N PHE A 126 7.07 9.06 1.62
CA PHE A 126 6.09 8.13 1.08
C PHE A 126 4.67 8.44 1.60
N TYR A 127 4.53 8.76 2.88
CA TYR A 127 3.26 9.23 3.45
C TYR A 127 2.74 10.48 2.74
N LYS A 128 3.63 11.44 2.45
CA LYS A 128 3.31 12.63 1.67
C LYS A 128 2.89 12.28 0.24
N ALA A 129 3.55 11.32 -0.41
CA ALA A 129 3.17 10.83 -1.74
C ALA A 129 1.78 10.15 -1.77
N LEU A 130 1.35 9.58 -0.64
CA LEU A 130 -0.02 9.09 -0.43
C LEU A 130 -1.04 10.21 -0.11
N ASN A 131 -0.66 11.48 -0.21
CA ASN A 131 -1.44 12.64 0.21
C ASN A 131 -1.85 12.57 1.69
N SER A 132 -0.93 12.10 2.54
CA SER A 132 -1.14 11.97 3.99
C SER A 132 -2.37 11.14 4.36
N LYS A 133 -2.61 10.06 3.60
CA LYS A 133 -3.73 9.13 3.77
C LYS A 133 -3.24 7.70 3.63
N ILE A 134 -3.80 6.79 4.41
CA ILE A 134 -3.54 5.35 4.27
C ILE A 134 -4.71 4.69 3.56
N PHE A 135 -4.41 3.88 2.54
CA PHE A 135 -5.41 3.11 1.81
C PHE A 135 -5.12 1.63 1.99
N CYS A 136 -6.06 0.92 2.62
CA CYS A 136 -6.14 -0.54 2.54
C CYS A 136 -7.26 -0.92 1.55
N HIS A 137 -7.32 -2.18 1.14
CA HIS A 137 -8.37 -2.63 0.20
C HIS A 137 -9.79 -2.47 0.77
N HIS A 138 -9.98 -2.49 2.10
CA HIS A 138 -11.30 -2.21 2.70
C HIS A 138 -11.69 -0.73 2.55
N VAL A 139 -10.73 0.19 2.73
CA VAL A 139 -10.95 1.62 2.47
C VAL A 139 -11.29 1.83 1.00
N ALA A 140 -10.59 1.14 0.09
CA ALA A 140 -10.86 1.23 -1.33
C ALA A 140 -12.26 0.70 -1.70
N ALA A 141 -12.68 -0.44 -1.15
CA ALA A 141 -14.02 -1.00 -1.33
C ALA A 141 -15.11 -0.02 -0.83
N ALA A 142 -14.95 0.54 0.36
CA ALA A 142 -15.87 1.53 0.91
C ALA A 142 -15.92 2.82 0.06
N TYR A 143 -14.78 3.24 -0.51
CA TYR A 143 -14.69 4.42 -1.36
C TYR A 143 -15.49 4.27 -2.67
N GLN A 144 -15.52 3.06 -3.24
CA GLN A 144 -16.26 2.76 -4.48
C GLN A 144 -17.79 2.81 -4.30
N MET A 145 -18.29 2.67 -3.07
CA MET A 145 -19.72 2.72 -2.76
C MET A 145 -20.27 4.13 -2.51
N ARG A 146 -19.41 5.15 -2.55
CA ARG A 146 -19.79 6.53 -2.27
C ARG A 146 -20.32 7.22 -3.51
#